data_AF-A0A836WXU9-F1
#
_entry.id   AF-A0A836WXU9-F1
#
_cell.length_a   1.000
_cell.length_b   1.000
_cell.length_c   1.000
_cell.angle_alpha   90.00
_cell.angle_beta   90.00
_cell.angle_gamma   90.00
#
_symmetry.space_group_name_H-M   'P 1'
#
loop_
_entity.id
_entity.type
_entity.pdbx_description
1 polymer ?
#
loop_
_entity_poly.entity_id
_entity_poly.type
_entity_poly.pdbx_seq_one_letter_code
_entity_poly.pdbx_strand_id
1 'polypeptide(L)'
;MDPVIKTGREIVFGKPPQKPTVKDFKFQPVTRQDIHQKVLATGTVTLKTGAEVKIGARISGQVKNLLVKIGDFIRAGEIIAIIEHEDLLSRVARFKADLDAEKARQLKILAEGPLEINKAVAEREELLVQIKLAQKMLERNQELNQKGFVSTTILDEAEEKLEVLKARINLANEELKLKQSQLQNDSRLAQAMVDRAQA
;
A
#
# COMPACT_ATOMS: atom_id res chain seq x y z
N MET A 1 -139.72 13.95 -34.17
CA MET A 1 -139.33 12.94 -33.17
C MET A 1 -137.81 12.83 -33.23
N ASP A 2 -137.14 13.47 -32.29
CA ASP A 2 -135.74 13.16 -31.91
C ASP A 2 -135.70 11.72 -31.36
N PRO A 3 -134.56 10.98 -31.29
CA PRO A 3 -133.23 11.45 -30.85
C PRO A 3 -132.07 10.74 -31.62
N VAL A 4 -130.75 10.79 -31.36
CA VAL A 4 -129.94 10.78 -30.14
C VAL A 4 -128.53 11.24 -30.55
N ILE A 5 -127.98 12.17 -29.77
CA ILE A 5 -126.56 12.53 -29.74
C ILE A 5 -125.77 11.35 -29.17
N LYS A 6 -124.69 10.92 -29.84
CA LYS A 6 -123.58 10.22 -29.16
C LYS A 6 -122.23 10.73 -29.61
N THR A 7 -121.76 11.69 -28.84
CA THR A 7 -120.37 12.10 -28.62
C THR A 7 -119.51 10.88 -28.26
N GLY A 8 -118.33 10.74 -28.87
CA GLY A 8 -117.43 9.64 -28.53
C GLY A 8 -116.07 9.68 -29.23
N ARG A 9 -115.19 10.56 -28.74
CA ARG A 9 -113.71 10.52 -28.80
C ARG A 9 -113.03 10.20 -30.14
N GLU A 10 -112.44 11.24 -30.72
CA GLU A 10 -111.32 11.14 -31.66
C GLU A 10 -110.18 10.31 -31.06
N ILE A 11 -109.83 9.21 -31.72
CA ILE A 11 -108.48 8.69 -31.65
C ILE A 11 -107.75 9.32 -32.83
N VAL A 12 -107.04 10.40 -32.55
CA VAL A 12 -106.08 11.01 -33.47
C VAL A 12 -104.95 9.99 -33.65
N PHE A 13 -105.03 9.16 -34.69
CA PHE A 13 -103.84 8.51 -35.20
C PHE A 13 -102.98 9.61 -35.82
N GLY A 14 -101.96 10.03 -35.06
CA GLY A 14 -100.97 11.00 -35.52
C GLY A 14 -100.44 10.61 -36.89
N LYS A 15 -100.34 11.59 -37.80
CA LYS A 15 -99.79 11.37 -39.13
C LYS A 15 -98.44 10.64 -38.98
N PRO A 16 -98.19 9.59 -39.78
CA PRO A 16 -96.95 8.82 -39.68
C PRO A 16 -95.77 9.81 -39.72
N PRO A 17 -94.76 9.65 -38.84
CA PRO A 17 -93.65 10.60 -38.77
C PRO A 17 -93.12 10.83 -40.19
N GLN A 18 -93.14 12.08 -40.63
CA GLN A 18 -92.74 12.43 -41.98
C GLN A 18 -91.30 11.96 -42.18
N LYS A 19 -91.10 11.17 -43.24
CA LYS A 19 -89.79 10.63 -43.56
C LYS A 19 -88.84 11.82 -43.74
N PRO A 20 -87.74 11.88 -42.98
CA PRO A 20 -86.86 13.03 -43.00
C PRO A 20 -86.38 13.27 -44.43
N THR A 21 -86.49 14.53 -44.87
CA THR A 21 -86.17 14.95 -46.23
C THR A 21 -84.74 15.49 -46.25
N VAL A 22 -84.08 15.52 -47.41
CA VAL A 22 -82.66 15.92 -47.55
C VAL A 22 -82.34 17.28 -46.92
N LYS A 23 -83.32 18.18 -46.78
CA LYS A 23 -83.21 19.50 -46.13
C LYS A 23 -83.03 19.44 -44.61
N ASP A 24 -83.33 18.31 -43.99
CA ASP A 24 -83.19 18.10 -42.54
C ASP A 24 -81.75 17.71 -42.16
N PHE A 25 -80.85 17.58 -43.14
CA PHE A 25 -79.45 17.19 -42.96
C PHE A 25 -78.48 18.23 -43.50
N LYS A 26 -77.38 18.43 -42.76
CA LYS A 26 -76.26 19.29 -43.17
C LYS A 26 -75.11 18.40 -43.64
N PHE A 27 -74.78 18.48 -44.92
CA PHE A 27 -73.69 17.72 -45.52
C PHE A 27 -72.41 18.56 -45.60
N GLN A 28 -71.25 17.94 -45.35
CA GLN A 28 -69.92 18.51 -45.63
C GLN A 28 -69.13 17.55 -46.52
N PRO A 29 -68.40 18.04 -47.54
CA PRO A 29 -67.58 17.20 -48.40
C PRO A 29 -66.43 16.58 -47.60
N VAL A 30 -66.22 15.28 -47.76
CA VAL A 30 -65.15 14.54 -47.08
C VAL A 30 -63.83 14.69 -47.82
N THR A 31 -62.77 15.01 -47.10
CA THR A 31 -61.40 15.07 -47.62
C THR A 31 -60.53 14.08 -46.87
N ARG A 32 -59.68 13.33 -47.60
CA ARG A 32 -58.66 12.49 -46.95
C ARG A 32 -57.61 13.40 -46.33
N GLN A 33 -57.44 13.29 -45.02
CA GLN A 33 -56.39 13.97 -44.28
C GLN A 33 -55.92 13.05 -43.17
N ASP A 34 -54.65 13.18 -42.80
CA ASP A 34 -54.09 12.47 -41.66
C ASP A 34 -54.64 13.05 -40.36
N ILE A 35 -55.15 12.17 -39.50
CA ILE A 35 -55.66 12.53 -38.18
C ILE A 35 -54.63 12.12 -37.15
N HIS A 36 -54.19 13.08 -36.34
CA HIS A 36 -53.30 12.82 -35.21
C HIS A 36 -54.05 13.00 -33.90
N GLN A 37 -54.09 11.94 -33.08
CA GLN A 37 -54.60 12.00 -31.72
C GLN A 37 -53.46 12.34 -30.76
N LYS A 38 -53.52 13.53 -30.18
CA LYS A 38 -52.55 13.94 -29.16
C LYS A 38 -52.98 13.39 -27.80
N VAL A 39 -52.17 12.51 -27.22
CA VAL A 39 -52.34 12.03 -25.84
C VAL A 39 -51.43 12.86 -24.93
N LEU A 40 -52.02 13.48 -23.91
CA LEU A 40 -51.26 14.18 -22.88
C LEU A 40 -50.85 13.17 -21.82
N ALA A 41 -49.54 12.99 -21.62
CA ALA A 41 -48.98 12.16 -20.58
C ALA A 41 -47.90 12.95 -19.84
N THR A 42 -47.82 12.75 -18.53
CA THR A 42 -46.73 13.25 -17.70
C THR A 42 -45.68 12.15 -17.56
N GLY A 43 -44.41 12.51 -17.78
CA GLY A 43 -43.27 11.63 -17.57
C GLY A 43 -42.18 12.39 -16.84
N THR A 44 -41.32 11.68 -16.13
CA THR A 44 -40.16 12.26 -15.44
C THR A 44 -38.91 12.06 -16.29
N VAL A 45 -38.09 13.10 -16.40
CA VAL A 45 -36.77 13.01 -17.01
C VAL A 45 -35.76 12.75 -15.90
N THR A 46 -35.11 11.60 -15.94
CA THR A 46 -34.08 11.22 -14.97
C THR A 46 -32.74 11.00 -15.65
N LEU A 47 -31.67 11.09 -14.87
CA LEU A 47 -30.33 10.75 -15.33
C LEU A 47 -30.27 9.27 -15.73
N LYS A 48 -29.47 8.96 -16.75
CA LYS A 48 -29.20 7.57 -17.14
C LYS A 48 -28.59 6.82 -15.94
N THR A 49 -28.91 5.54 -15.82
CA THR A 49 -28.33 4.68 -14.78
C THR A 49 -26.80 4.77 -14.81
N GLY A 50 -26.19 5.13 -13.67
CA GLY A 50 -24.73 5.31 -13.53
C GLY A 50 -24.20 6.71 -13.84
N ALA A 51 -25.04 7.66 -14.29
CA ALA A 51 -24.62 9.06 -14.50
C ALA A 51 -24.55 9.86 -13.18
N GLU A 52 -25.23 9.40 -12.12
CA GLU A 52 -25.11 9.93 -10.77
C GLU A 52 -24.11 9.10 -9.97
N VAL A 53 -23.08 9.75 -9.41
CA VAL A 53 -22.05 9.12 -8.59
C VAL A 53 -21.96 9.85 -7.26
N LYS A 54 -22.03 9.10 -6.16
CA LYS A 54 -21.81 9.62 -4.81
C LYS A 54 -20.31 9.56 -4.50
N ILE A 55 -19.69 10.72 -4.31
CA ILE A 55 -18.27 10.83 -3.97
C ILE A 55 -18.14 11.00 -2.45
N GLY A 56 -17.22 10.25 -1.84
CA GLY A 56 -16.94 10.31 -0.42
C GLY A 56 -15.45 10.14 -0.13
N ALA A 57 -15.01 10.59 1.04
CA ALA A 57 -13.64 10.45 1.50
C ALA A 57 -13.40 9.08 2.15
N ARG A 58 -12.21 8.50 1.93
CA ARG A 58 -11.77 7.28 2.65
C ARG A 58 -11.25 7.56 4.06
N ILE A 59 -10.88 8.80 4.33
CA ILE A 59 -10.37 9.26 5.61
C ILE A 59 -11.35 10.24 6.24
N SER A 60 -11.48 10.17 7.55
CA SER A 60 -12.23 11.16 8.34
C SER A 60 -11.36 12.40 8.54
N GLY A 61 -11.94 13.59 8.43
CA GLY A 61 -11.26 14.86 8.66
C GLY A 61 -12.16 16.06 8.33
N GLN A 62 -11.73 17.25 8.73
CA GLN A 62 -12.44 18.48 8.39
C GLN A 62 -12.14 18.88 6.94
N VAL A 63 -13.15 19.36 6.21
CA VAL A 63 -12.94 19.91 4.86
C VAL A 63 -12.30 21.28 5.02
N LYS A 64 -11.03 21.40 4.62
CA LYS A 64 -10.26 22.65 4.69
C LYS A 64 -10.63 23.60 3.56
N ASN A 65 -10.73 23.07 2.34
CA ASN A 65 -11.10 23.83 1.15
C ASN A 65 -12.06 23.03 0.27
N LEU A 66 -13.09 23.70 -0.25
CA LEU A 66 -13.92 23.20 -1.34
C LEU A 66 -13.64 24.06 -2.58
N LEU A 67 -13.12 23.45 -3.65
CA LEU A 67 -12.56 24.16 -4.80
C LEU A 67 -13.57 24.35 -5.94
N VAL A 68 -14.74 23.74 -5.84
CA VAL A 68 -15.79 23.78 -6.87
C VAL A 68 -17.14 24.17 -6.28
N LYS A 69 -18.05 24.64 -7.13
CA LYS A 69 -19.42 24.98 -6.78
C LYS A 69 -20.40 24.12 -7.56
N ILE A 70 -21.65 24.09 -7.08
CA ILE A 70 -22.73 23.39 -7.77
C ILE A 70 -22.95 24.05 -9.13
N GLY A 71 -22.88 23.26 -10.19
CA GLY A 71 -23.02 23.71 -11.58
C GLY A 71 -21.70 23.82 -12.35
N ASP A 72 -20.55 23.73 -11.68
CA ASP A 72 -19.25 23.72 -12.34
C ASP A 72 -19.01 22.41 -13.09
N PHE A 73 -18.40 22.50 -14.27
CA PHE A 73 -17.97 21.33 -15.04
C PHE A 73 -16.57 20.91 -14.59
N ILE A 74 -16.45 19.68 -14.08
CA ILE A 74 -15.18 19.09 -13.64
C ILE A 74 -14.72 17.97 -14.57
N ARG A 75 -13.40 17.71 -14.59
CA ARG A 75 -12.80 16.58 -15.32
C ARG A 75 -12.29 15.50 -14.38
N ALA A 76 -12.12 14.28 -14.89
CA ALA A 76 -11.53 13.19 -14.12
C ALA A 76 -10.10 13.55 -13.68
N GLY A 77 -9.79 13.31 -12.40
CA GLY A 77 -8.50 13.64 -11.78
C GLY A 77 -8.39 15.05 -11.20
N GLU A 78 -9.41 15.88 -11.38
CA GLU A 78 -9.45 17.23 -10.81
C GLU A 78 -9.70 17.21 -9.30
N ILE A 79 -9.01 18.09 -8.57
CA ILE A 79 -9.14 18.18 -7.11
C ILE A 79 -10.38 19.01 -6.78
N ILE A 80 -11.34 18.38 -6.11
CA ILE A 80 -12.65 18.98 -5.78
C ILE A 80 -12.64 19.57 -4.36
N ALA A 81 -11.94 18.92 -3.42
CA ALA A 81 -11.85 19.32 -2.03
C ALA A 81 -10.51 18.91 -1.40
N ILE A 82 -10.07 19.67 -0.40
CA ILE A 82 -8.89 19.37 0.42
C ILE A 82 -9.36 19.10 1.84
N ILE A 83 -9.02 17.94 2.38
CA ILE A 83 -9.31 17.53 3.76
C ILE A 83 -8.06 17.79 4.60
N GLU A 84 -8.24 18.28 5.82
CA GLU A 84 -7.17 18.45 6.79
C GLU A 84 -6.51 17.10 7.14
N HIS A 85 -5.17 17.06 7.17
CA HIS A 85 -4.41 15.82 7.29
C HIS A 85 -3.07 15.98 8.05
N GLU A 86 -3.01 16.90 9.02
CA GLU A 86 -1.79 17.13 9.82
C GLU A 86 -1.31 15.87 10.56
N ASP A 87 -2.24 15.03 11.05
CA ASP A 87 -1.92 13.74 11.66
C ASP A 87 -1.21 12.78 10.69
N LEU A 88 -1.58 12.81 9.40
CA LEU A 88 -0.94 11.98 8.38
C LEU A 88 0.47 12.49 8.07
N LEU A 89 0.65 13.82 8.00
CA LEU A 89 1.98 14.43 7.84
C LEU A 89 2.90 14.06 9.02
N SER A 90 2.37 14.13 10.24
CA SER A 90 3.08 13.76 11.45
C SER A 90 3.45 12.27 11.47
N ARG A 91 2.56 11.39 11.00
CA ARG A 91 2.86 9.95 10.82
C ARG A 91 3.97 9.72 9.81
N VAL A 92 3.92 10.39 8.65
CA VAL A 92 4.97 10.31 7.63
C VAL A 92 6.31 10.82 8.18
N ALA A 93 6.31 11.92 8.93
CA ALA A 93 7.52 12.45 9.54
C ALA A 93 8.14 11.46 10.54
N ARG A 94 7.32 10.81 11.38
CA ARG A 94 7.80 9.76 12.30
C ARG A 94 8.40 8.57 11.55
N PHE A 95 7.70 8.02 10.55
CA PHE A 95 8.22 6.88 9.78
C PHE A 95 9.52 7.22 9.04
N LYS A 96 9.66 8.46 8.54
CA LYS A 96 10.92 8.92 7.95
C LYS A 96 12.05 8.96 8.99
N ALA A 97 11.77 9.49 10.18
CA ALA A 97 12.76 9.52 11.26
C ALA A 97 13.18 8.12 11.70
N ASP A 98 12.24 7.18 11.79
CA ASP A 98 12.52 5.78 12.12
C ASP A 98 13.40 5.12 11.05
N LEU A 99 13.09 5.34 9.76
CA LEU A 99 13.91 4.86 8.63
C LEU A 99 15.32 5.43 8.67
N ASP A 100 15.47 6.72 8.92
CA ASP A 100 16.77 7.39 9.00
C ASP A 100 17.59 6.88 10.19
N ALA A 101 16.95 6.59 11.32
CA ALA A 101 17.60 5.98 12.48
C ALA A 101 18.13 4.58 12.18
N GLU A 102 17.35 3.71 11.53
CA GLU A 102 17.79 2.36 11.15
C GLU A 102 18.91 2.40 10.10
N LYS A 103 18.86 3.33 9.14
CA LYS A 103 19.96 3.54 8.19
C LYS A 103 21.24 3.99 8.89
N ALA A 104 21.15 4.93 9.83
CA ALA A 104 22.30 5.37 10.62
C ALA A 104 22.92 4.22 11.42
N ARG A 105 22.07 3.36 12.01
CA ARG A 105 22.50 2.15 12.71
C ARG A 105 23.21 1.16 11.78
N GLN A 106 22.67 0.92 10.60
CA GLN A 106 23.30 0.07 9.59
C GLN A 106 24.68 0.60 9.19
N LEU A 107 24.78 1.90 8.89
CA LEU A 107 26.04 2.54 8.51
C LEU A 107 27.08 2.41 9.63
N LYS A 108 26.67 2.57 10.89
CA LYS A 108 27.54 2.37 12.05
C LYS A 108 28.12 0.95 12.08
N ILE A 109 27.28 -0.08 11.93
CA ILE A 109 27.71 -1.48 11.91
C ILE A 109 28.71 -1.73 10.78
N LEU A 110 28.43 -1.22 9.57
CA LEU A 110 29.30 -1.39 8.40
C LEU A 110 30.64 -0.64 8.54
N ALA A 111 30.66 0.48 9.25
CA ALA A 111 31.89 1.25 9.48
C ALA A 111 32.74 0.64 10.61
N GLU A 112 32.14 0.23 11.72
CA GLU A 112 32.84 -0.27 12.90
C GLU A 112 33.28 -1.74 12.76
N GLY A 113 32.47 -2.57 12.08
CA GLY A 113 32.74 -4.00 11.92
C GLY A 113 34.13 -4.33 11.34
N PRO A 114 34.52 -3.75 10.20
CA PRO A 114 35.85 -3.97 9.63
C PRO A 114 36.99 -3.50 10.54
N LEU A 115 36.80 -2.43 11.32
CA LEU A 115 37.82 -1.94 12.25
C LEU A 115 38.07 -2.95 13.39
N GLU A 116 37.01 -3.54 13.93
CA GLU A 116 37.09 -4.57 14.95
C GLU A 116 37.75 -5.87 14.44
N ILE A 117 37.46 -6.24 13.19
CA ILE A 117 38.12 -7.39 12.53
C ILE A 117 39.60 -7.09 12.31
N ASN A 118 39.94 -5.90 11.83
CA ASN A 118 41.33 -5.53 11.58
C ASN A 118 42.17 -5.50 12.87
N LYS A 119 41.59 -5.08 14.01
CA LYS A 119 42.22 -5.21 15.33
C LYS A 119 42.52 -6.66 15.68
N ALA A 120 41.53 -7.55 15.55
CA ALA A 120 41.72 -8.98 15.82
C ALA A 120 42.75 -9.63 14.88
N VAL A 121 42.80 -9.20 13.62
CA VAL A 121 43.84 -9.63 12.66
C VAL A 121 45.23 -9.20 13.13
N ALA A 122 45.37 -7.96 13.62
CA ALA A 122 46.65 -7.46 14.11
C ALA A 122 47.12 -8.20 15.37
N GLU A 123 46.21 -8.50 16.30
CA GLU A 123 46.50 -9.31 17.49
C GLU A 123 46.94 -10.74 17.12
N ARG A 124 46.26 -11.36 16.15
CA ARG A 124 46.68 -12.67 15.63
C ARG A 124 48.07 -12.62 14.99
N GLU A 125 48.37 -11.57 14.24
CA GLU A 125 49.67 -11.38 13.60
C GLU A 125 50.80 -11.21 14.63
N GLU A 126 50.54 -10.47 15.71
CA GLU A 126 51.47 -10.36 16.84
C GLU A 126 51.77 -11.74 17.44
N LEU A 127 50.75 -12.56 17.68
CA LEU A 127 50.92 -13.92 18.19
C LEU A 127 51.72 -14.81 17.24
N LEU A 128 51.53 -14.67 15.92
CA LEU A 128 52.34 -15.39 14.93
C LEU A 128 53.83 -15.04 15.03
N VAL A 129 54.15 -13.76 15.23
CA VAL A 129 55.54 -13.31 15.42
C VAL A 129 56.11 -13.89 16.72
N GLN A 130 55.33 -13.91 17.81
CA GLN A 130 55.74 -14.51 19.08
C GLN A 130 55.96 -16.03 18.96
N ILE A 131 55.08 -16.75 18.26
CA ILE A 131 55.24 -18.18 17.97
C ILE A 131 56.52 -18.43 17.18
N LYS A 132 56.78 -17.64 16.14
CA LYS A 132 57.99 -17.76 15.32
C LYS A 132 59.26 -17.56 16.14
N LEU A 133 59.24 -16.63 17.09
CA LEU A 133 60.34 -16.44 18.04
C LEU A 133 60.49 -17.63 18.99
N ALA A 134 59.40 -18.11 19.58
CA ALA A 134 59.40 -19.26 20.48
C ALA A 134 59.87 -20.55 19.80
N GLN A 135 59.47 -20.79 18.55
CA GLN A 135 59.96 -21.91 17.73
C GLN A 135 61.49 -21.84 17.54
N LYS A 136 62.02 -20.68 17.17
CA LYS A 136 63.47 -20.50 17.03
C LYS A 136 64.23 -20.68 18.35
N MET A 137 63.64 -20.29 19.48
CA MET A 137 64.23 -20.50 20.79
C MET A 137 64.23 -21.98 21.17
N LEU A 138 63.12 -22.67 20.90
CA LEU A 138 62.99 -24.11 21.11
C LEU A 138 64.02 -24.89 20.28
N GLU A 139 64.08 -24.66 18.97
CA GLU A 139 65.07 -25.28 18.08
C GLU A 139 66.50 -25.07 18.58
N ARG A 140 66.83 -23.84 18.99
CA ARG A 140 68.15 -23.51 19.54
C ARG A 140 68.44 -24.25 20.86
N ASN A 141 67.46 -24.31 21.76
CA ASN A 141 67.63 -24.98 23.04
C ASN A 141 67.74 -26.50 22.85
N GLN A 142 67.02 -27.09 21.90
CA GLN A 142 67.17 -28.49 21.51
C GLN A 142 68.59 -28.78 21.02
N GLU A 143 69.14 -27.96 20.12
CA GLU A 143 70.52 -28.11 19.65
C GLU A 143 71.57 -27.97 20.77
N LEU A 144 71.38 -27.03 21.70
CA LEU A 144 72.30 -26.80 22.82
C LEU A 144 72.20 -27.90 23.87
N ASN A 145 71.01 -28.46 24.10
CA ASN A 145 70.79 -29.56 25.03
C ASN A 145 71.49 -30.83 24.54
N GLN A 146 71.36 -31.15 23.24
CA GLN A 146 72.07 -32.28 22.61
C GLN A 146 73.59 -32.18 22.75
N LYS A 147 74.12 -30.96 22.81
CA LYS A 147 75.55 -30.69 23.02
C LYS A 147 75.94 -30.59 24.51
N GLY A 148 74.99 -30.75 25.44
CA GLY A 148 75.21 -30.72 26.89
C GLY A 148 75.34 -29.32 27.51
N PHE A 149 75.00 -28.24 26.78
CA PHE A 149 75.19 -26.85 27.23
C PHE A 149 74.00 -26.27 28.01
N VAL A 150 72.81 -26.87 27.93
CA VAL A 150 71.61 -26.41 28.65
C VAL A 150 70.88 -27.59 29.30
N SER A 151 70.20 -27.33 30.43
CA SER A 151 69.40 -28.33 31.16
C SER A 151 68.15 -28.75 30.37
N THR A 152 67.62 -29.94 30.65
CA THR A 152 66.30 -30.38 30.17
C THR A 152 65.18 -29.45 30.63
N THR A 153 65.28 -28.88 31.83
CA THR A 153 64.30 -27.90 32.33
C THR A 153 64.15 -26.68 31.40
N ILE A 154 65.26 -26.18 30.84
CA ILE A 154 65.25 -25.02 29.93
C ILE A 154 64.60 -25.39 28.58
N LEU A 155 64.75 -26.65 28.18
CA LEU A 155 64.09 -27.17 26.98
C LEU A 155 62.58 -27.31 27.22
N ASP A 156 62.19 -27.93 28.33
CA ASP A 156 60.78 -28.12 28.71
C ASP A 156 60.05 -26.77 28.83
N GLU A 157 60.68 -25.75 29.44
CA GLU A 157 60.15 -24.38 29.52
C GLU A 157 59.93 -23.74 28.13
N ALA A 158 60.84 -23.99 27.18
CA ALA A 158 60.72 -23.48 25.82
C ALA A 158 59.59 -24.19 25.04
N GLU A 159 59.42 -25.49 25.25
CA GLU A 159 58.30 -26.28 24.70
C GLU A 159 56.96 -25.81 25.27
N GLU A 160 56.85 -25.69 26.59
CA GLU A 160 55.64 -25.19 27.26
C GLU A 160 55.25 -23.81 26.74
N LYS A 161 56.22 -22.89 26.63
CA LYS A 161 55.96 -21.54 26.11
C LYS A 161 55.42 -21.57 24.67
N LEU A 162 55.94 -22.46 23.82
CA LEU A 162 55.44 -22.63 22.46
C LEU A 162 54.01 -23.18 22.46
N GLU A 163 53.71 -24.19 23.28
CA GLU A 163 52.36 -24.76 23.39
C GLU A 163 51.33 -23.74 23.90
N VAL A 164 51.69 -22.92 24.89
CA VAL A 164 50.84 -21.82 25.36
C VAL A 164 50.53 -20.83 24.24
N LEU A 165 51.52 -20.46 23.42
CA LEU A 165 51.31 -19.54 22.31
C LEU A 165 50.46 -20.16 21.19
N LYS A 166 50.63 -21.47 20.91
CA LYS A 166 49.76 -22.21 19.97
C LYS A 166 48.31 -22.26 20.46
N ALA A 167 48.07 -22.46 21.75
CA ALA A 167 46.73 -22.39 22.32
C ALA A 167 46.12 -20.99 22.17
N ARG A 168 46.91 -19.94 22.41
CA ARG A 168 46.47 -18.54 22.24
C ARG A 168 46.12 -18.17 20.82
N ILE A 169 46.90 -18.60 19.82
CA ILE A 169 46.55 -18.30 18.42
C ILE A 169 45.29 -19.05 17.98
N ASN A 170 45.06 -20.27 18.47
CA ASN A 170 43.82 -20.98 18.20
C ASN A 170 42.62 -20.22 18.76
N LEU A 171 42.73 -19.70 19.99
CA LEU A 171 41.70 -18.83 20.57
C LEU A 171 41.47 -17.58 19.72
N ALA A 172 42.53 -16.86 19.34
CA ALA A 172 42.42 -15.65 18.51
C ALA A 172 41.79 -15.94 17.13
N ASN A 173 42.04 -17.11 16.56
CA ASN A 173 41.40 -17.53 15.30
C ASN A 173 39.90 -17.77 15.46
N GLU A 174 39.47 -18.44 16.54
CA GLU A 174 38.05 -18.65 16.82
C GLU A 174 37.33 -17.33 17.13
N GLU A 175 37.98 -16.41 17.86
CA GLU A 175 37.46 -15.06 18.10
C GLU A 175 37.30 -14.25 16.81
N LEU A 176 38.28 -14.32 15.91
CA LEU A 176 38.22 -13.66 14.61
C LEU A 176 37.08 -14.21 13.76
N LYS A 177 36.91 -15.54 13.73
CA LYS A 177 35.80 -16.20 13.04
C LYS A 177 34.45 -15.81 13.64
N LEU A 178 34.35 -15.70 14.96
CA LEU A 178 33.17 -15.23 15.67
C LEU A 178 32.83 -13.79 15.25
N LYS A 179 33.80 -12.87 15.29
CA LYS A 179 33.61 -11.46 14.89
C LYS A 179 33.16 -11.34 13.43
N GLN A 180 33.73 -12.13 12.52
CA GLN A 180 33.31 -12.17 11.12
C GLN A 180 31.86 -12.65 10.95
N SER A 181 31.49 -13.72 11.65
CA SER A 181 30.12 -14.25 11.64
C SER A 181 29.12 -13.25 12.25
N GLN A 182 29.48 -12.61 13.36
CA GLN A 182 28.69 -11.55 13.99
C GLN A 182 28.45 -10.39 13.03
N LEU A 183 29.49 -9.87 12.37
CA LEU A 183 29.34 -8.79 11.39
C LEU A 183 28.41 -9.18 10.24
N GLN A 184 28.54 -10.41 9.71
CA GLN A 184 27.67 -10.87 8.64
C GLN A 184 26.20 -10.97 9.09
N ASN A 185 25.96 -11.46 10.31
CA ASN A 185 24.61 -11.58 10.86
C ASN A 185 24.02 -10.20 11.19
N ASP A 186 24.79 -9.34 11.85
CA ASP A 186 24.37 -7.99 12.21
C ASP A 186 24.10 -7.13 10.97
N SER A 187 24.94 -7.23 9.94
CA SER A 187 24.70 -6.56 8.66
C SER A 187 23.41 -7.04 7.99
N ARG A 188 23.10 -8.34 8.07
CA ARG A 188 21.87 -8.91 7.50
C ARG A 188 20.63 -8.45 8.29
N LEU A 189 20.71 -8.46 9.61
CA LEU A 189 19.64 -7.99 10.49
C LEU A 189 19.40 -6.49 10.30
N ALA A 190 20.46 -5.69 10.21
CA ALA A 190 20.36 -4.26 9.96
C ALA A 190 19.72 -3.96 8.60
N GLN A 191 20.10 -4.69 7.54
CA GLN A 191 19.44 -4.56 6.24
C GLN A 191 17.95 -4.89 6.33
N ALA A 192 17.59 -6.00 6.99
CA ALA A 192 16.19 -6.39 7.17
C ALA A 192 15.38 -5.35 7.98
N MET A 193 16.00 -4.69 8.96
CA MET A 193 15.37 -3.60 9.71
C MET A 193 15.11 -2.37 8.84
N VAL A 194 16.07 -2.00 7.98
CA VAL A 194 15.90 -0.89 7.01
C VAL A 194 14.80 -1.22 6.00
N ASP A 195 14.79 -2.43 5.44
CA ASP A 195 13.77 -2.86 4.48
C ASP A 195 12.37 -2.84 5.12
N ARG A 196 12.26 -3.28 6.38
CA ARG A 196 11.01 -3.22 7.16
C ARG A 196 10.56 -1.78 7.42
N ALA A 197 11.48 -0.86 7.69
CA ALA A 197 11.16 0.54 7.93
C ALA A 197 10.79 1.30 6.64
N GLN A 198 11.20 0.77 5.48
CA GLN A 198 10.90 1.34 4.17
C GLN A 198 9.55 0.88 3.60
N ALA A 199 9.08 -0.31 3.98
CA ALA A 199 7.81 -0.90 3.55
C ALA A 199 6.59 -0.22 4.21
#